data_AF-A0A7S2H0F6-F1
#
_entry.id   AF-A0A7S2H0F6-F1
#
_cell.length_a   1.000
_cell.length_b   1.000
_cell.length_c   1.000
_cell.angle_alpha   90.00
_cell.angle_beta   90.00
_cell.angle_gamma   90.00
#
_symmetry.space_group_name_H-M   'P 1'
#
loop_
_entity.id
_entity.type
_entity.pdbx_description
1 polymer ?
#
loop_
_entity_poly.entity_id
_entity_poly.type
_entity_poly.pdbx_seq_one_letter_code
_entity_poly.pdbx_strand_id
1 'polypeptide(L)'
;DYLSAAILDPETMHQKDDKGVPFPEALQSLGIVPGVKPHLKVYELPGTNGETVMQGLDSLAARCKEYKAAGAQFAKWRSPIIITETAPSDLAIESNMRD
;
A
#
# COMPACT_ATOMS: atom_id res chain seq x y z
N ASP A 1 -12.96 16.75 -10.13
CA ASP A 1 -13.01 17.86 -9.15
C ASP A 1 -12.87 17.45 -7.68
N TYR A 2 -13.40 16.29 -7.24
CA TYR A 2 -13.33 15.88 -5.82
C TYR A 2 -12.25 14.84 -5.48
N LEU A 3 -11.56 14.32 -6.50
CA LEU A 3 -10.53 13.29 -6.34
C LEU A 3 -9.21 13.84 -6.88
N SER A 4 -8.19 13.93 -6.02
CA SER A 4 -6.82 14.29 -6.40
C SER A 4 -5.96 13.06 -6.69
N ALA A 5 -6.29 11.91 -6.09
CA ALA A 5 -5.52 10.69 -6.20
C ALA A 5 -6.38 9.44 -6.00
N ALA A 6 -5.93 8.30 -6.54
CA ALA A 6 -6.56 7.00 -6.34
C ALA A 6 -5.51 5.92 -6.08
N ILE A 7 -5.74 5.08 -5.06
CA ILE A 7 -4.86 3.96 -4.72
C ILE A 7 -5.40 2.70 -5.41
N LEU A 8 -4.55 2.09 -6.24
CA LEU A 8 -4.86 0.89 -6.99
C LEU A 8 -4.23 -0.35 -6.35
N ASP A 9 -4.87 -1.49 -6.54
CA ASP A 9 -4.24 -2.79 -6.32
C ASP A 9 -3.20 -3.06 -7.43
N PRO A 10 -2.11 -3.80 -7.17
CA PRO A 10 -1.13 -4.14 -8.20
C PRO A 10 -1.74 -4.80 -9.43
N GLU A 11 -2.82 -5.57 -9.29
CA GLU A 11 -3.52 -6.11 -10.46
C GLU A 11 -4.15 -4.99 -11.31
N THR A 12 -4.87 -4.05 -10.66
CA THR A 12 -5.56 -2.94 -11.33
C THR A 12 -4.60 -1.98 -12.03
N MET A 13 -3.35 -1.88 -11.59
CA MET A 13 -2.30 -1.11 -12.28
C MET A 13 -2.08 -1.57 -13.74
N HIS A 14 -2.42 -2.82 -14.06
CA HIS A 14 -2.22 -3.42 -15.38
C HIS A 14 -3.53 -3.73 -16.11
N GLN A 15 -4.67 -3.48 -15.48
CA GLN A 15 -5.98 -3.59 -16.11
C GLN A 15 -6.25 -2.38 -17.02
N LYS A 16 -7.24 -2.55 -17.90
CA LYS A 16 -7.65 -1.57 -18.91
C LYS A 16 -9.16 -1.38 -18.86
N ASP A 17 -9.63 -0.22 -19.31
CA ASP A 17 -11.05 0.02 -19.55
C ASP A 17 -11.56 -0.70 -20.81
N ASP A 18 -12.85 -0.54 -21.11
CA ASP A 18 -13.54 -1.13 -22.28
C ASP A 18 -13.00 -0.62 -23.63
N LYS A 19 -12.24 0.48 -23.62
CA LYS A 19 -11.58 1.07 -24.80
C LYS A 19 -10.12 0.67 -24.90
N GLY A 20 -9.61 -0.13 -23.95
CA GLY A 20 -8.23 -0.61 -23.91
C GLY A 20 -7.24 0.38 -23.31
N VAL A 21 -7.70 1.45 -22.66
CA VAL A 21 -6.85 2.44 -21.98
C VAL A 21 -6.43 1.90 -20.61
N PRO A 22 -5.13 1.86 -20.28
CA PRO A 22 -4.66 1.48 -18.95
C PRO A 22 -5.26 2.38 -17.86
N PHE A 23 -5.68 1.81 -16.72
CA PHE A 23 -6.28 2.61 -15.65
C PHE A 23 -5.40 3.77 -15.14
N PRO A 24 -4.07 3.61 -14.95
CA PRO A 24 -3.23 4.74 -14.57
C PRO A 24 -3.27 5.91 -15.58
N GLU A 25 -3.36 5.61 -16.87
CA GLU A 25 -3.50 6.61 -17.94
C GLU A 25 -4.87 7.29 -17.90
N ALA A 26 -5.94 6.49 -17.75
CA ALA A 26 -7.30 7.01 -17.62
C ALA A 26 -7.43 7.97 -16.43
N LEU A 27 -6.88 7.62 -15.27
CA LEU A 27 -6.87 8.49 -14.08
C LEU A 27 -6.10 9.79 -14.32
N GLN A 28 -4.92 9.70 -14.93
CA GLN A 28 -4.11 10.88 -15.22
C GLN A 28 -4.82 11.83 -16.21
N SER A 29 -5.55 11.30 -17.19
CA SER A 29 -6.35 12.11 -18.14
C SER A 29 -7.44 12.93 -17.44
N LEU A 30 -7.89 12.47 -16.27
CA LEU A 30 -8.87 13.15 -15.42
C LEU A 30 -8.21 14.04 -14.35
N GLY A 31 -6.88 14.19 -14.36
CA GLY A 31 -6.13 14.93 -13.35
C GLY A 31 -6.00 14.21 -12.00
N ILE A 32 -6.29 12.90 -11.95
CA ILE A 32 -6.20 12.08 -10.74
C ILE A 32 -4.85 11.37 -10.72
N VAL A 33 -4.08 11.56 -9.65
CA VAL A 33 -2.79 10.91 -9.48
C VAL A 33 -2.98 9.43 -9.13
N PRO A 34 -2.46 8.48 -9.92
CA PRO A 34 -2.52 7.06 -9.57
C PRO A 34 -1.43 6.71 -8.54
N GLY A 35 -1.79 5.89 -7.58
CA GLY A 35 -0.87 5.29 -6.62
C GLY A 35 -1.13 3.81 -6.45
N VAL A 36 -0.23 3.13 -5.76
CA VAL A 36 -0.30 1.67 -5.60
C VAL A 36 -0.25 1.28 -4.12
N LYS A 37 -1.01 0.26 -3.75
CA LYS A 37 -0.79 -0.48 -2.50
C LYS A 37 0.05 -1.71 -2.85
N PRO A 38 1.36 -1.78 -2.52
CA PRO A 38 2.15 -2.98 -2.78
C PRO A 38 1.53 -4.23 -2.14
N HIS A 39 1.95 -5.42 -2.58
CA HIS A 39 1.58 -6.64 -1.88
C HIS A 39 2.21 -6.63 -0.48
N LEU A 40 1.34 -6.52 0.52
CA LEU A 40 1.67 -6.48 1.94
C LEU A 40 0.87 -7.58 2.64
N LYS A 41 1.46 -8.19 3.65
CA LYS A 41 0.79 -9.21 4.46
C LYS A 41 0.92 -8.87 5.93
N VAL A 42 -0.21 -8.96 6.62
CA VAL A 42 -0.29 -8.78 8.07
C VAL A 42 0.12 -10.08 8.73
N TYR A 43 0.97 -9.99 9.75
CA TYR A 43 1.30 -11.10 10.62
C TYR A 43 1.07 -10.71 12.07
N GLU A 44 0.76 -11.69 12.90
CA GLU A 44 0.75 -11.52 14.34
C GLU A 44 2.18 -11.34 14.85
N LEU A 45 2.38 -10.40 15.77
CA LEU A 45 3.68 -10.09 16.36
C LEU A 45 3.92 -11.02 17.56
N PRO A 46 4.87 -11.96 17.48
CA PRO A 46 5.09 -12.94 18.54
C PRO A 46 5.44 -12.28 19.87
N GLY A 47 4.91 -12.83 20.97
CA GLY A 47 5.14 -12.30 22.32
C GLY A 47 4.23 -11.13 22.70
N THR A 48 3.26 -10.79 21.85
CA THR A 48 2.20 -9.80 22.15
C THR A 48 0.84 -10.49 22.29
N ASN A 49 -0.17 -9.73 22.74
CA ASN A 49 -1.55 -10.22 22.85
C ASN A 49 -2.35 -9.93 21.56
N GLY A 50 -1.92 -10.52 20.43
CA GLY A 50 -2.60 -10.38 19.14
C GLY A 50 -2.32 -9.06 18.41
N GLU A 51 -1.24 -8.34 18.74
CA GLU A 51 -0.80 -7.18 17.96
C GLU A 51 -0.20 -7.64 16.63
N THR A 52 -0.12 -6.73 15.66
CA THR A 52 0.26 -7.09 14.29
C THR A 52 1.44 -6.30 13.77
N VAL A 53 2.16 -6.88 12.82
CA VAL A 53 3.20 -6.24 12.02
C VAL A 53 2.95 -6.46 10.52
N MET A 54 3.48 -5.57 9.67
CA MET A 54 3.28 -5.64 8.22
C MET A 54 4.54 -6.09 7.51
N GLN A 55 4.47 -7.18 6.76
CA GLN A 55 5.58 -7.59 5.91
C GLN A 55 5.36 -7.20 4.46
N GLY A 56 6.45 -6.79 3.82
CA GLY A 56 6.45 -6.44 2.41
C GLY A 56 7.69 -5.67 1.94
N LEU A 57 8.77 -5.62 2.71
CA LEU A 57 10.01 -4.94 2.32
C LEU A 57 10.82 -5.73 1.29
N ASP A 58 10.71 -7.06 1.31
CA ASP A 58 11.37 -7.92 0.35
C ASP A 58 10.98 -7.54 -1.08
N SER A 59 12.00 -7.29 -1.91
CA SER A 59 11.86 -6.85 -3.29
C SER A 59 11.00 -5.59 -3.48
N LEU A 60 10.78 -4.79 -2.44
CA LEU A 60 9.94 -3.59 -2.53
C LEU A 60 10.50 -2.58 -3.54
N ALA A 61 11.82 -2.36 -3.55
CA ALA A 61 12.45 -1.44 -4.48
C ALA A 61 12.23 -1.83 -5.96
N ALA A 62 12.35 -3.12 -6.28
CA ALA A 62 12.09 -3.65 -7.62
C ALA A 62 10.62 -3.45 -8.01
N ARG A 63 9.68 -3.82 -7.12
CA ARG A 63 8.25 -3.61 -7.34
C ARG A 63 7.88 -2.14 -7.49
N CYS A 64 8.44 -1.24 -6.68
CA CYS A 64 8.24 0.20 -6.82
C CYS A 64 8.72 0.74 -8.17
N LYS A 65 9.85 0.22 -8.69
CA LYS A 65 10.33 0.57 -10.04
C LYS A 65 9.33 0.13 -11.12
N GLU A 66 8.79 -1.08 -11.01
CA GLU A 66 7.75 -1.58 -11.92
C GLU A 66 6.46 -0.75 -11.83
N TYR A 67 5.98 -0.45 -10.63
CA TYR A 67 4.79 0.37 -10.43
C TYR A 67 4.98 1.80 -10.96
N LYS A 68 6.17 2.38 -10.78
CA LYS A 68 6.51 3.69 -11.33
C LYS A 68 6.48 3.67 -12.86
N ALA A 69 7.04 2.63 -13.48
CA ALA A 69 6.98 2.43 -14.93
C ALA A 69 5.53 2.23 -15.43
N ALA A 70 4.68 1.59 -14.63
CA ALA A 70 3.25 1.45 -14.89
C ALA A 70 2.44 2.74 -14.61
N GLY A 71 3.07 3.82 -14.16
CA GLY A 71 2.46 5.14 -14.00
C GLY A 71 2.10 5.55 -12.57
N ALA A 72 2.34 4.71 -11.56
CA ALA A 72 2.11 5.10 -10.16
C ALA A 72 3.05 6.24 -9.75
N GLN A 73 2.52 7.18 -8.95
CA GLN A 73 3.29 8.34 -8.47
C GLN A 73 3.44 8.37 -6.95
N PHE A 74 2.64 7.60 -6.22
CA PHE A 74 2.75 7.42 -4.78
C PHE A 74 2.43 5.97 -4.40
N ALA A 75 2.76 5.59 -3.17
CA ALA A 75 2.48 4.27 -2.63
C ALA A 75 1.75 4.38 -1.29
N LYS A 76 1.04 3.31 -0.91
CA LYS A 76 0.34 3.20 0.38
C LYS A 76 0.80 1.98 1.15
N TRP A 77 1.39 2.20 2.33
CA TRP A 77 1.62 1.19 3.36
C TRP A 77 0.64 1.41 4.52
N ARG A 78 0.16 0.34 5.15
CA ARG A 78 -0.74 0.45 6.32
C ARG A 78 -0.20 -0.43 7.43
N SER A 79 0.07 0.20 8.57
CA SER A 79 0.51 -0.46 9.81
C SER A 79 -0.64 -0.40 10.82
N PRO A 80 -1.44 -1.48 10.98
CA PRO A 80 -2.55 -1.51 11.93
C PRO A 80 -2.04 -1.54 13.37
N ILE A 81 -2.66 -0.74 14.23
CA ILE A 81 -2.40 -0.70 15.67
C ILE A 81 -3.72 -0.86 16.41
N ILE A 82 -3.71 -1.60 17.52
CA ILE A 82 -4.86 -1.87 18.37
C ILE A 82 -4.72 -1.05 19.66
N ILE A 83 -5.83 -0.50 20.17
CA ILE A 83 -5.87 0.25 21.43
C ILE A 83 -6.71 -0.55 22.43
N THR A 84 -6.08 -0.95 23.54
CA THR A 84 -6.71 -1.62 24.69
C THR A 84 -6.04 -1.15 25.99
N GLU A 85 -6.38 -1.74 27.13
CA GLU A 85 -5.70 -1.45 28.41
C GLU A 85 -4.20 -1.79 28.38
N THR A 86 -3.75 -2.70 27.50
CA THR A 86 -2.36 -3.18 27.43
C THR A 86 -1.74 -3.04 26.04
N ALA A 87 -2.40 -2.36 25.10
CA ALA A 87 -1.93 -2.15 23.73
C ALA A 87 -2.19 -0.69 23.28
N PRO A 88 -1.33 -0.10 22.44
CA PRO A 88 -0.17 -0.74 21.82
C PRO A 88 1.00 -0.97 22.77
N SER A 89 1.69 -2.10 22.63
CA SER A 89 2.97 -2.31 23.32
C SER A 89 4.09 -1.53 22.65
N ASP A 90 5.15 -1.24 23.41
CA ASP A 90 6.37 -0.62 22.87
C ASP A 90 6.96 -1.45 21.71
N LEU A 91 6.88 -2.78 21.82
CA LEU A 91 7.33 -3.69 20.77
C LEU A 91 6.51 -3.52 19.48
N ALA A 92 5.19 -3.38 19.56
CA ALA A 92 4.34 -3.18 18.40
C ALA A 92 4.54 -1.81 17.76
N ILE A 93 4.73 -0.76 18.55
CA ILE A 93 5.05 0.59 18.07
C ILE A 93 6.39 0.57 17.33
N GLU A 94 7.45 0.06 17.97
CA GLU A 94 8.79 0.02 17.37
C GLU A 94 8.81 -0.82 16.09
N SER A 95 8.18 -2.00 16.12
CA SER A 95 8.16 -2.91 14.97
C SER A 95 7.46 -2.28 13.76
N ASN A 96 6.27 -1.67 13.95
CA ASN A 96 5.52 -1.04 12.85
C ASN A 96 6.11 0.29 12.35
N MET A 97 7.02 0.91 13.11
CA MET A 97 7.74 2.11 12.70
C MET A 97 8.99 1.78 11.88
N ARG A 98 9.62 0.63 12.15
CA ARG A 98 10.86 0.21 11.47
C ARG A 98 10.63 -0.57 10.17
N ASP A 99 9.52 -1.29 10.09
CA ASP A 99 9.05 -1.93 8.84
C ASP A 99 8.53 -0.90 7.83
#